data_AF-A0A7M1B510-F1
#
_entry.id   AF-A0A7M1B510-F1
#
_cell.length_a   1.000
_cell.length_b   1.000
_cell.length_c   1.000
_cell.angle_alpha   90.00
_cell.angle_beta   90.00
_cell.angle_gamma   90.00
#
_symmetry.space_group_name_H-M   'P 1'
#
loop_
_entity.id
_entity.type
_entity.pdbx_description
1 polymer ?
#
loop_
_entity_poly.entity_id
_entity_poly.type
_entity_poly.pdbx_seq_one_letter_code
_entity_poly.pdbx_strand_id
1 'polypeptide(L)'
;MKNILVIEDSRTINNLIKKELAHLGFEVSQAHTLAEAKEFLTTLKFQLIILDLHLPDGEGSELIAHIQSLTKTKVIVLTSSQDADLREELFQYGILDYILKDTNFLYSISEIVKIIHTINTKKKDKILVIDDSRFICKQIKTVLEPRNYDVHIAMKAKTAFEKLKKEEYNLIILDMELPDIHGLEFLKLLRKDSRFLSIPIIVLSGTSTPDIIRDVLKNGANDFLKKPYVFEEFILKVDLWIDYFKKEKELAEANFQLKYTNDNLERLVYEEVEKNRKKDEIMFTQSRHAQMGEMIAMIAHQWRQPLNAMATAAIVLELKAQNDKLDAEEAKKISEKLQNYINYLSHTIDDFRNFFKPQKEKRVTDFEKILHTVTALVQHSLEQKNIHFEKEITAPQQFLAFGNELVQIVLNIIKNAQDALVQNNIENPKITLKIDKNSLHIIDNAGGIPSHIQDKIFQPYFSTKTEKNGTGLGLYMSRMIIEKHSGGKLSVQNTKEGAEFIIEMPVYEGEKYDTH
;
A
#
# COMPACT_ATOMS: atom_id res chain seq x y z
N MET A 1 15.98 -41.89 12.10
CA MET A 1 16.99 -42.19 11.07
C MET A 1 16.28 -42.09 9.73
N LYS A 2 16.84 -41.35 8.77
CA LYS A 2 16.23 -41.03 7.48
C LYS A 2 16.73 -41.98 6.39
N ASN A 3 16.76 -43.28 6.68
CA ASN A 3 17.49 -44.25 5.86
C ASN A 3 16.51 -44.92 4.89
N ILE A 4 16.78 -44.78 3.60
CA ILE A 4 15.98 -45.34 2.50
C ILE A 4 16.83 -46.39 1.79
N LEU A 5 16.25 -47.55 1.47
CA LEU A 5 16.88 -48.57 0.64
C LEU A 5 16.28 -48.53 -0.76
N VAL A 6 17.12 -48.43 -1.79
CA VAL A 6 16.71 -48.52 -3.20
C VAL A 6 17.26 -49.82 -3.77
N ILE A 7 16.35 -50.72 -4.13
CA ILE A 7 16.63 -52.04 -4.69
C ILE A 7 16.24 -51.99 -6.17
N GLU A 8 17.25 -51.83 -7.03
CA GLU A 8 17.07 -51.61 -8.46
C GLU A 8 18.34 -52.07 -9.19
N ASP A 9 18.17 -52.96 -10.17
CA ASP A 9 19.26 -53.56 -10.96
C ASP A 9 19.90 -52.54 -11.91
N SER A 10 19.08 -51.66 -12.50
CA SER A 10 19.55 -50.57 -13.36
C SER A 10 20.29 -49.53 -12.55
N ARG A 11 21.63 -49.56 -12.63
CA ARG A 11 22.52 -48.59 -11.98
C ARG A 11 22.16 -47.14 -12.33
N THR A 12 21.65 -46.90 -13.53
CA THR A 12 21.22 -45.57 -13.98
C THR A 12 20.00 -45.08 -13.19
N ILE A 13 18.95 -45.91 -13.11
CA ILE A 13 17.72 -45.59 -12.35
C ILE A 13 18.02 -45.47 -10.86
N ASN A 14 18.79 -46.42 -10.33
CA ASN A 14 19.17 -46.45 -8.92
C ASN A 14 19.94 -45.17 -8.52
N ASN A 15 20.93 -44.76 -9.32
CA ASN A 15 21.68 -43.52 -9.09
C ASN A 15 20.83 -42.26 -9.24
N LEU A 16 19.86 -42.26 -10.17
CA LEU A 16 18.92 -41.15 -10.34
C LEU A 16 18.06 -40.96 -9.08
N ILE A 17 17.43 -42.03 -8.59
CA ILE A 17 16.63 -42.00 -7.36
C ILE A 17 17.48 -41.56 -6.16
N LYS A 18 18.68 -42.12 -6.02
CA LYS A 18 19.62 -41.72 -4.95
C LYS A 18 19.93 -40.24 -4.99
N LYS A 19 20.23 -39.68 -6.17
CA LYS A 19 20.58 -38.28 -6.32
C LYS A 19 19.43 -37.37 -5.87
N GLU A 20 18.21 -37.65 -6.33
CA GLU A 20 17.02 -36.87 -5.97
C GLU A 20 16.71 -36.95 -4.46
N LEU A 21 16.75 -38.14 -3.88
CA LEU A 21 16.48 -38.31 -2.44
C LEU A 21 17.61 -37.75 -1.56
N ALA A 22 18.87 -37.84 -1.99
CA ALA A 22 20.01 -37.27 -1.26
C ALA A 22 19.97 -35.74 -1.22
N HIS A 23 19.51 -35.09 -2.30
CA HIS A 23 19.30 -33.63 -2.33
C HIS A 23 18.33 -33.15 -1.24
N LEU A 24 17.43 -34.02 -0.79
CA LEU A 24 16.43 -33.73 0.26
C LEU A 24 16.91 -34.15 1.68
N GLY A 25 18.16 -34.59 1.80
CA GLY A 25 18.80 -34.96 3.06
C GLY A 25 18.38 -36.33 3.60
N PHE A 26 18.00 -37.27 2.71
CA PHE A 26 17.84 -38.68 3.05
C PHE A 26 19.15 -39.46 2.83
N GLU A 27 19.43 -40.40 3.72
CA GLU A 27 20.55 -41.34 3.53
C GLU A 27 20.06 -42.53 2.71
N VAL A 28 20.63 -42.73 1.53
CA VAL A 28 20.18 -43.75 0.58
C VAL A 28 21.20 -44.88 0.48
N SER A 29 20.78 -46.08 0.87
CA SER A 29 21.49 -47.34 0.60
C SER A 29 21.02 -47.92 -0.73
N GLN A 30 21.93 -48.52 -1.49
CA GLN A 30 21.65 -49.04 -2.84
C GLN A 30 21.93 -50.54 -2.85
N ALA A 31 20.99 -51.33 -3.35
CA ALA A 31 21.15 -52.74 -3.66
C ALA A 31 20.79 -52.98 -5.13
N HIS A 32 21.50 -53.89 -5.79
CA HIS A 32 21.29 -54.24 -7.20
C HIS A 32 20.78 -55.66 -7.40
N THR A 33 20.75 -56.46 -6.33
CA THR A 33 20.32 -57.86 -6.32
C THR A 33 19.47 -58.14 -5.07
N LEU A 34 18.65 -59.19 -5.10
CA LEU A 34 17.90 -59.69 -3.94
C LEU A 34 18.84 -60.13 -2.82
N ALA A 35 19.97 -60.75 -3.14
CA ALA A 35 20.96 -61.16 -2.15
C ALA A 35 21.52 -59.95 -1.36
N GLU A 36 21.93 -58.89 -2.06
CA GLU A 36 22.39 -57.64 -1.44
C GLU A 36 21.27 -56.99 -0.61
N ALA A 37 20.04 -56.98 -1.13
CA ALA A 37 18.90 -56.42 -0.41
C ALA A 37 18.63 -57.16 0.91
N LYS A 38 18.69 -58.49 0.92
CA LYS A 38 18.52 -59.29 2.15
C LYS A 38 19.62 -59.00 3.17
N GLU A 39 20.87 -58.83 2.75
CA GLU A 39 21.97 -58.45 3.64
C GLU A 39 21.72 -57.09 4.30
N PHE A 40 21.32 -56.08 3.52
CA PHE A 40 20.97 -54.76 4.05
C PHE A 40 19.79 -54.82 5.04
N LEU A 41 18.75 -55.60 4.73
CA LEU A 41 17.56 -55.73 5.59
C LEU A 41 17.85 -56.43 6.92
N THR A 42 18.90 -57.26 7.00
CA THR A 42 19.33 -57.88 8.27
C THR A 42 20.23 -56.97 9.12
N THR A 43 20.99 -56.08 8.48
CA THR A 43 22.01 -55.25 9.15
C THR A 43 21.51 -53.87 9.53
N LEU A 44 20.61 -53.28 8.74
CA LEU A 44 20.14 -51.91 8.90
C LEU A 44 18.61 -51.85 8.99
N LYS A 45 18.10 -50.79 9.64
CA LYS A 45 16.67 -50.46 9.66
C LYS A 45 16.40 -49.31 8.71
N PHE A 46 15.44 -49.52 7.81
CA PHE A 46 15.00 -48.53 6.85
C PHE A 46 13.61 -48.00 7.21
N GLN A 47 13.33 -46.75 6.86
CA GLN A 47 12.00 -46.16 7.00
C GLN A 47 11.12 -46.41 5.77
N LEU A 48 11.77 -46.56 4.62
CA LEU A 48 11.16 -46.75 3.31
C LEU A 48 12.10 -47.62 2.46
N ILE A 49 11.52 -48.55 1.71
CA ILE A 49 12.19 -49.35 0.70
C ILE A 49 11.54 -49.04 -0.64
N ILE A 50 12.35 -48.75 -1.65
CA ILE A 50 11.93 -48.64 -3.05
C ILE A 50 12.43 -49.90 -3.75
N LEU A 51 11.51 -50.70 -4.27
CA LEU A 51 11.79 -52.05 -4.72
C LEU A 51 11.35 -52.26 -6.16
N ASP A 52 12.28 -52.62 -7.03
CA ASP A 52 11.97 -53.19 -8.33
C ASP A 52 11.42 -54.62 -8.22
N LEU A 53 10.40 -54.94 -9.01
CA LEU A 53 9.83 -56.29 -9.07
C LEU A 53 10.74 -57.27 -9.82
N HIS A 54 11.46 -56.84 -10.85
CA HIS A 54 12.24 -57.77 -11.67
C HIS A 54 13.73 -57.58 -11.41
N LEU A 55 14.31 -58.42 -10.55
CA LEU A 55 15.73 -58.38 -10.21
C LEU A 55 16.49 -59.54 -10.88
N PRO A 56 17.81 -59.40 -11.13
CA PRO A 56 18.58 -60.38 -11.89
C PRO A 56 18.69 -61.76 -11.22
N ASP A 57 18.49 -61.85 -9.90
CA ASP A 57 18.60 -63.06 -9.09
C ASP A 57 17.24 -63.54 -8.51
N GLY A 58 16.11 -62.98 -8.98
CA GLY A 58 14.76 -63.44 -8.65
C GLY A 58 13.70 -62.34 -8.69
N GLU A 59 12.47 -62.67 -8.29
CA GLU A 59 11.36 -61.72 -8.26
C GLU A 59 11.30 -60.95 -6.93
N GLY A 60 11.24 -59.62 -7.02
CA GLY A 60 11.09 -58.70 -5.88
C GLY A 60 9.83 -58.95 -5.06
N SER A 61 8.77 -59.53 -5.65
CA SER A 61 7.55 -59.90 -4.94
C SER A 61 7.81 -60.86 -3.76
N GLU A 62 8.80 -61.75 -3.85
CA GLU A 62 9.22 -62.63 -2.76
C GLU A 62 9.73 -61.84 -1.54
N LEU A 63 10.37 -60.70 -1.81
CA LEU A 63 10.94 -59.85 -0.78
C LEU A 63 9.86 -59.07 -0.03
N ILE A 64 8.72 -58.76 -0.67
CA ILE A 64 7.62 -57.99 -0.08
C ILE A 64 7.04 -58.74 1.13
N ALA A 65 6.70 -60.02 0.94
CA ALA A 65 6.19 -60.87 2.03
C ALA A 65 7.21 -60.99 3.18
N HIS A 66 8.50 -61.10 2.84
CA HIS A 66 9.57 -61.17 3.82
C HIS A 66 9.74 -59.85 4.61
N ILE A 67 9.79 -58.71 3.92
CA ILE A 67 9.93 -57.37 4.51
C ILE A 67 8.80 -57.09 5.50
N GLN A 68 7.57 -57.43 5.12
CA GLN A 68 6.38 -57.21 5.95
C GLN A 68 6.30 -58.15 7.16
N SER A 69 6.82 -59.38 7.02
CA SER A 69 6.90 -60.31 8.15
C SER A 69 7.93 -59.88 9.19
N LEU A 70 9.02 -59.24 8.77
CA LEU A 70 10.14 -58.86 9.62
C LEU A 70 10.00 -57.45 10.21
N THR A 71 9.35 -56.53 9.50
CA THR A 71 9.37 -55.11 9.82
C THR A 71 8.07 -54.41 9.44
N LYS A 72 7.80 -53.25 10.06
CA LYS A 72 6.77 -52.30 9.59
C LYS A 72 7.33 -51.31 8.55
N THR A 73 8.38 -51.69 7.84
CA THR A 73 9.02 -50.81 6.86
C THR A 73 8.08 -50.62 5.69
N LYS A 74 7.92 -49.37 5.26
CA LYS A 74 7.02 -49.05 4.17
C LYS A 74 7.71 -49.35 2.84
N VAL A 75 6.95 -49.77 1.83
CA VAL A 75 7.50 -50.19 0.53
C VAL A 75 6.81 -49.43 -0.60
N ILE A 76 7.59 -48.94 -1.56
CA ILE A 76 7.12 -48.43 -2.87
C ILE A 76 7.68 -49.35 -3.94
N VAL A 77 6.84 -49.75 -4.90
CA VAL A 77 7.22 -50.68 -5.95
C VAL A 77 7.54 -49.95 -7.25
N LEU A 78 8.66 -50.33 -7.89
CA LEU A 78 9.03 -49.93 -9.24
C LEU A 78 8.80 -51.07 -10.21
N THR A 79 8.42 -50.74 -11.44
CA THR A 79 7.98 -51.73 -12.44
C THR A 79 8.03 -51.18 -13.85
N SER A 80 8.18 -52.06 -14.84
CA SER A 80 8.04 -51.74 -16.26
C SER A 80 6.69 -52.17 -16.85
N SER A 81 5.90 -52.99 -16.14
CA SER A 81 4.62 -53.55 -16.62
C SER A 81 3.41 -52.83 -16.03
N GLN A 82 2.26 -52.94 -16.67
CA GLN A 82 0.97 -52.45 -16.17
C GLN A 82 0.05 -53.62 -15.81
N ASP A 83 0.52 -54.53 -14.96
CA ASP A 83 -0.32 -55.63 -14.46
C ASP A 83 -1.25 -55.14 -13.34
N ALA A 84 -2.55 -55.03 -13.64
CA ALA A 84 -3.55 -54.52 -12.71
C ALA A 84 -3.84 -55.50 -11.56
N ASP A 85 -3.83 -56.81 -11.82
CA ASP A 85 -4.14 -57.84 -10.82
C ASP A 85 -3.02 -57.91 -9.77
N LEU A 86 -1.77 -57.88 -10.25
CA LEU A 86 -0.60 -57.82 -9.37
C LEU A 86 -0.63 -56.56 -8.50
N ARG A 87 -0.97 -55.39 -9.05
CA ARG A 87 -1.08 -54.14 -8.26
C ARG A 87 -2.11 -54.26 -7.15
N GLU A 88 -3.30 -54.79 -7.44
CA GLU A 88 -4.33 -54.96 -6.43
C GLU A 88 -3.88 -55.90 -5.30
N GLU A 89 -3.21 -57.00 -5.63
CA GLU A 89 -2.65 -57.91 -4.64
C GLU A 89 -1.60 -57.20 -3.76
N LEU A 90 -0.71 -56.44 -4.37
CA LEU A 90 0.35 -55.68 -3.69
C LEU A 90 -0.20 -54.61 -2.73
N PHE A 91 -1.27 -53.90 -3.10
CA PHE A 91 -1.93 -52.96 -2.19
C PHE A 91 -2.55 -53.67 -0.97
N GLN A 92 -3.05 -54.90 -1.12
CA GLN A 92 -3.57 -55.68 0.01
C GLN A 92 -2.48 -56.09 0.99
N TYR A 93 -1.25 -56.25 0.51
CA TYR A 93 -0.07 -56.42 1.37
C TYR A 93 0.33 -55.11 2.09
N GLY A 94 -0.25 -53.96 1.75
CA GLY A 94 0.04 -52.68 2.41
C GLY A 94 1.26 -51.95 1.85
N ILE A 95 1.56 -52.20 0.57
CA ILE A 95 2.48 -51.36 -0.21
C ILE A 95 1.91 -49.95 -0.29
N LEU A 96 2.80 -48.96 -0.21
CA LEU A 96 2.42 -47.57 -0.27
C LEU A 96 1.95 -47.21 -1.66
N ASP A 97 2.79 -47.43 -2.66
CA ASP A 97 2.56 -46.92 -4.00
C ASP A 97 3.28 -47.74 -5.06
N TYR A 98 2.89 -47.49 -6.31
CA TYR A 98 3.37 -48.17 -7.48
C TYR A 98 3.81 -47.17 -8.55
N ILE A 99 5.05 -47.32 -9.03
CA ILE A 99 5.67 -46.37 -9.94
C ILE A 99 6.15 -47.04 -11.22
N LEU A 100 5.61 -46.56 -12.33
CA LEU A 100 6.00 -46.99 -13.67
C LEU A 100 7.32 -46.36 -14.09
N LYS A 101 8.25 -47.20 -14.56
CA LYS A 101 9.52 -46.85 -15.19
C LYS A 101 9.32 -46.43 -16.66
N ASP A 102 8.48 -45.42 -16.89
CA ASP A 102 8.15 -44.94 -18.24
C ASP A 102 8.88 -43.64 -18.60
N THR A 103 8.48 -43.00 -19.70
CA THR A 103 9.08 -41.73 -20.15
C THR A 103 8.89 -40.56 -19.15
N ASN A 104 7.91 -40.66 -18.23
CA ASN A 104 7.61 -39.65 -17.23
C ASN A 104 8.22 -39.96 -15.85
N PHE A 105 9.16 -40.91 -15.78
CA PHE A 105 9.73 -41.39 -14.51
C PHE A 105 10.28 -40.29 -13.58
N LEU A 106 10.81 -39.18 -14.11
CA LEU A 106 11.24 -38.03 -13.30
C LEU A 106 10.10 -37.39 -12.51
N TYR A 107 8.91 -37.28 -13.11
CA TYR A 107 7.72 -36.82 -12.42
C TYR A 107 7.31 -37.82 -11.32
N SER A 108 7.35 -39.12 -11.63
CA SER A 108 7.02 -40.17 -10.68
C SER A 108 7.97 -40.19 -9.46
N ILE A 109 9.26 -39.87 -9.65
CA ILE A 109 10.19 -39.69 -8.52
C ILE A 109 9.76 -38.51 -7.63
N SER A 110 9.24 -37.42 -8.21
CA SER A 110 8.75 -36.30 -7.42
C SER A 110 7.52 -36.67 -6.56
N GLU A 111 6.69 -37.63 -7.01
CA GLU A 111 5.59 -38.18 -6.21
C GLU A 111 6.10 -39.01 -5.02
N ILE A 112 7.20 -39.78 -5.18
CA ILE A 112 7.86 -40.48 -4.07
C ILE A 112 8.22 -39.50 -2.95
N VAL A 113 8.74 -38.33 -3.33
CA VAL A 113 9.12 -37.29 -2.35
C VAL A 113 7.91 -36.81 -1.56
N LYS A 114 6.77 -36.57 -2.22
CA LYS A 114 5.53 -36.19 -1.55
C LYS A 114 5.07 -37.27 -0.57
N ILE A 115 5.06 -38.53 -1.01
CA ILE A 115 4.70 -39.68 -0.18
C ILE A 115 5.62 -39.77 1.05
N ILE A 116 6.94 -39.64 0.86
CA ILE A 116 7.92 -39.62 1.96
C ILE A 116 7.62 -38.48 2.94
N HIS A 117 7.27 -37.29 2.45
CA HIS A 117 6.94 -36.17 3.32
C HIS A 117 5.70 -36.48 4.18
N THR A 118 4.61 -36.93 3.53
CA THR A 118 3.36 -37.33 4.20
C THR A 118 3.57 -38.44 5.24
N ILE A 119 4.47 -39.37 4.95
CA ILE A 119 4.82 -40.47 5.87
C ILE A 119 5.59 -40.00 7.10
N ASN A 120 6.40 -38.95 6.96
CA ASN A 120 7.27 -38.45 8.02
C ASN A 120 6.61 -37.37 8.88
N THR A 121 5.40 -36.92 8.54
CA THR A 121 4.66 -36.00 9.39
C THR A 121 4.30 -36.66 10.72
N LYS A 122 4.55 -35.94 11.83
CA LYS A 122 4.25 -36.44 13.18
C LYS A 122 2.73 -36.52 13.45
N LYS A 123 1.96 -35.65 12.81
CA LYS A 123 0.51 -35.58 12.96
C LYS A 123 -0.12 -36.38 11.83
N LYS A 124 -0.84 -37.43 12.19
CA LYS A 124 -1.64 -38.21 11.25
C LYS A 124 -2.95 -37.51 10.95
N ASP A 125 -3.33 -37.48 9.68
CA ASP A 125 -4.67 -37.05 9.30
C ASP A 125 -5.67 -38.14 9.66
N LYS A 126 -6.79 -37.73 10.26
CA LYS A 126 -7.81 -38.64 10.76
C LYS A 126 -8.87 -38.86 9.70
N ILE A 127 -9.12 -40.12 9.38
CA ILE A 127 -10.14 -40.52 8.40
C ILE A 127 -11.21 -41.34 9.13
N LEU A 128 -12.48 -40.95 8.97
CA LEU A 128 -13.61 -41.71 9.51
C LEU A 128 -14.23 -42.57 8.42
N VAL A 129 -14.14 -43.88 8.55
CA VAL A 129 -14.78 -44.86 7.67
C VAL A 129 -16.09 -45.32 8.30
N ILE A 130 -17.18 -45.16 7.56
CA ILE A 130 -18.54 -45.48 7.99
C ILE A 130 -19.10 -46.54 7.04
N ASP A 131 -18.99 -47.80 7.44
CA ASP A 131 -19.40 -48.96 6.64
C ASP A 131 -19.69 -50.11 7.61
N ASP A 132 -20.78 -50.85 7.39
CA ASP A 132 -21.23 -51.93 8.26
C ASP A 132 -20.50 -53.25 8.00
N SER A 133 -19.86 -53.38 6.83
CA SER A 133 -19.04 -54.51 6.45
C SER A 133 -17.68 -54.43 7.14
N ARG A 134 -17.50 -55.30 8.13
CA ARG A 134 -16.20 -55.50 8.82
C ARG A 134 -15.07 -55.84 7.84
N PHE A 135 -15.39 -56.54 6.76
CA PHE A 135 -14.41 -56.91 5.75
C PHE A 135 -13.91 -55.68 4.99
N ILE A 136 -14.82 -54.85 4.47
CA ILE A 136 -14.48 -53.61 3.74
C ILE A 136 -13.73 -52.65 4.67
N CYS A 137 -14.19 -52.47 5.91
CA CYS A 137 -13.50 -51.64 6.89
C CYS A 137 -12.07 -52.11 7.17
N LYS A 138 -11.84 -53.43 7.25
CA LYS A 138 -10.50 -54.00 7.43
C LYS A 138 -9.62 -53.75 6.19
N GLN A 139 -10.16 -53.90 4.99
CA GLN A 139 -9.44 -53.62 3.75
C GLN A 139 -9.02 -52.16 3.66
N ILE A 140 -9.97 -51.22 3.84
CA ILE A 140 -9.67 -49.77 3.82
C ILE A 140 -8.59 -49.43 4.85
N LYS A 141 -8.70 -49.98 6.07
CA LYS A 141 -7.71 -49.78 7.12
C LYS A 141 -6.32 -50.29 6.72
N THR A 142 -6.25 -51.47 6.11
CA THR A 142 -4.99 -52.10 5.67
C THR A 142 -4.29 -51.27 4.60
N VAL A 143 -5.05 -50.59 3.75
CA VAL A 143 -4.52 -49.75 2.67
C VAL A 143 -4.12 -48.36 3.17
N LEU A 144 -4.90 -47.73 4.07
CA LEU A 144 -4.68 -46.34 4.47
C LEU A 144 -3.72 -46.16 5.66
N GLU A 145 -3.68 -47.08 6.63
CA GLU A 145 -2.77 -46.94 7.79
C GLU A 145 -1.27 -46.92 7.42
N PRO A 146 -0.78 -47.74 6.46
CA PRO A 146 0.61 -47.66 6.00
C PRO A 146 0.97 -46.27 5.44
N ARG A 147 0.02 -45.58 4.79
CA ARG A 147 0.16 -44.22 4.25
C ARG A 147 0.17 -43.11 5.31
N ASN A 148 0.26 -43.47 6.60
CA ASN A 148 0.31 -42.55 7.74
C ASN A 148 -1.03 -41.88 8.09
N TYR A 149 -2.15 -42.45 7.65
CA TYR A 149 -3.47 -42.04 8.10
C TYR A 149 -3.86 -42.69 9.42
N ASP A 150 -4.66 -41.98 10.22
CA ASP A 150 -5.30 -42.50 11.43
C ASP A 150 -6.75 -42.85 11.12
N VAL A 151 -7.01 -44.15 10.91
CA VAL A 151 -8.28 -44.64 10.38
C VAL A 151 -9.20 -45.08 11.51
N HIS A 152 -10.27 -44.32 11.71
CA HIS A 152 -11.32 -44.63 12.66
C HIS A 152 -12.50 -45.27 11.97
N ILE A 153 -13.07 -46.30 12.57
CA ILE A 153 -14.16 -47.07 11.98
C ILE A 153 -15.45 -46.86 12.79
N ALA A 154 -16.57 -46.71 12.09
CA ALA A 154 -17.92 -46.72 12.63
C ALA A 154 -18.82 -47.64 11.81
N MET A 155 -19.39 -48.66 12.46
CA MET A 155 -20.25 -49.66 11.79
C MET A 155 -21.70 -49.18 11.59
N LYS A 156 -22.06 -48.03 12.17
CA LYS A 156 -23.41 -47.46 12.21
C LYS A 156 -23.33 -45.93 12.18
N ALA A 157 -24.30 -45.26 11.57
CA ALA A 157 -24.36 -43.80 11.51
C ALA A 157 -24.39 -43.16 12.91
N LYS A 158 -25.12 -43.75 13.86
CA LYS A 158 -25.16 -43.25 15.25
C LYS A 158 -23.76 -43.21 15.88
N THR A 159 -22.99 -44.29 15.71
CA THR A 159 -21.62 -44.38 16.25
C THR A 159 -20.66 -43.43 15.54
N ALA A 160 -20.87 -43.19 14.24
CA ALA A 160 -20.11 -42.21 13.48
C ALA A 160 -20.37 -40.78 14.00
N PHE A 161 -21.63 -40.44 14.25
CA PHE A 161 -22.00 -39.13 14.76
C PHE A 161 -21.45 -38.86 16.17
N GLU A 162 -21.43 -39.87 17.04
CA GLU A 162 -20.79 -39.78 18.36
C GLU A 162 -19.28 -39.54 18.26
N LYS A 163 -18.61 -40.14 17.27
CA LYS A 163 -17.19 -39.92 16.99
C LYS A 163 -16.91 -38.53 16.44
N LEU A 164 -17.70 -38.05 15.48
CA LEU A 164 -17.58 -36.71 14.88
C LEU A 164 -17.75 -35.59 15.92
N LYS A 165 -18.52 -35.82 16.99
CA LYS A 165 -18.66 -34.85 18.09
C LYS A 165 -17.45 -34.78 19.02
N LYS A 166 -16.67 -35.86 19.12
CA LYS A 166 -15.56 -35.99 20.07
C LYS A 166 -14.23 -35.60 19.47
N GLU A 167 -14.08 -35.78 18.16
CA GLU A 167 -12.80 -35.63 17.46
C GLU A 167 -12.99 -34.95 16.11
N GLU A 168 -11.95 -34.26 15.66
CA GLU A 168 -11.88 -33.70 14.31
C GLU A 168 -11.38 -34.74 13.31
N TYR A 169 -11.95 -34.70 12.11
CA TYR A 169 -11.59 -35.57 10.99
C TYR A 169 -11.27 -34.74 9.76
N ASN A 170 -10.33 -35.24 8.96
CA ASN A 170 -9.88 -34.63 7.71
C ASN A 170 -10.62 -35.17 6.50
N LEU A 171 -11.24 -36.35 6.61
CA LEU A 171 -11.99 -37.00 5.55
C LEU A 171 -13.00 -37.97 6.16
N ILE A 172 -14.17 -38.10 5.53
CA ILE A 172 -15.16 -39.13 5.83
C ILE A 172 -15.33 -40.00 4.60
N ILE A 173 -15.30 -41.31 4.79
CA ILE A 173 -15.67 -42.31 3.80
C ILE A 173 -17.00 -42.91 4.25
N LEU A 174 -18.03 -42.78 3.42
CA LEU A 174 -19.39 -43.11 3.77
C LEU A 174 -19.97 -44.17 2.84
N ASP A 175 -20.37 -45.31 3.41
CA ASP A 175 -21.20 -46.27 2.71
C ASP A 175 -22.67 -45.82 2.63
N MET A 176 -23.35 -46.25 1.58
CA MET A 176 -24.76 -45.90 1.34
C MET A 176 -25.75 -46.80 2.09
N GLU A 177 -25.37 -48.02 2.43
CA GLU A 177 -26.22 -49.05 3.01
C GLU A 177 -25.81 -49.32 4.47
N LEU A 178 -26.21 -48.42 5.39
CA LEU A 178 -25.96 -48.62 6.82
C LEU A 178 -27.17 -49.28 7.51
N PRO A 179 -26.95 -50.05 8.58
CA PRO A 179 -28.01 -50.82 9.24
C PRO A 179 -29.01 -49.97 10.03
N ASP A 180 -28.69 -48.71 10.33
CA ASP A 180 -29.53 -47.80 11.12
C ASP A 180 -30.22 -46.70 10.30
N ILE A 181 -29.55 -46.14 9.29
CA ILE A 181 -30.09 -45.07 8.43
C ILE A 181 -29.47 -45.17 7.04
N HIS A 182 -30.19 -44.76 5.99
CA HIS A 182 -29.60 -44.73 4.65
C HIS A 182 -28.48 -43.67 4.56
N GLY A 183 -27.36 -43.99 3.91
CA GLY A 183 -26.17 -43.12 3.86
C GLY A 183 -26.45 -41.74 3.25
N LEU A 184 -27.33 -41.66 2.24
CA LEU A 184 -27.77 -40.37 1.68
C LEU A 184 -28.46 -39.46 2.70
N GLU A 185 -29.25 -40.04 3.61
CA GLU A 185 -29.92 -39.28 4.66
C GLU A 185 -28.90 -38.81 5.71
N PHE A 186 -27.95 -39.68 6.06
CA PHE A 186 -26.84 -39.31 6.94
C PHE A 186 -25.96 -38.19 6.36
N LEU A 187 -25.64 -38.24 5.07
CA LEU A 187 -24.94 -37.18 4.35
C LEU A 187 -25.67 -35.83 4.47
N LYS A 188 -26.98 -35.83 4.24
CA LYS A 188 -27.82 -34.63 4.40
C LYS A 188 -27.80 -34.10 5.84
N LEU A 189 -27.77 -34.98 6.85
CA LEU A 189 -27.65 -34.59 8.24
C LEU A 189 -26.30 -33.93 8.53
N LEU A 190 -25.19 -34.49 8.01
CA LEU A 190 -23.85 -33.91 8.17
C LEU A 190 -23.74 -32.52 7.53
N ARG A 191 -24.30 -32.33 6.32
CA ARG A 191 -24.25 -31.05 5.60
C ARG A 191 -25.18 -29.97 6.15
N LYS A 192 -26.11 -30.32 7.05
CA LYS A 192 -26.90 -29.33 7.80
C LYS A 192 -26.17 -28.78 9.03
N ASP A 193 -25.15 -29.46 9.51
CA ASP A 193 -24.37 -29.05 10.69
C ASP A 193 -23.14 -28.25 10.24
N SER A 194 -23.05 -26.99 10.65
CA SER A 194 -21.96 -26.08 10.25
C SER A 194 -20.58 -26.59 10.65
N ARG A 195 -20.49 -27.45 11.67
CA ARG A 195 -19.21 -28.03 12.14
C ARG A 195 -18.62 -29.05 11.17
N PHE A 196 -19.44 -29.69 10.35
CA PHE A 196 -19.02 -30.76 9.43
C PHE A 196 -19.09 -30.33 7.96
N LEU A 197 -19.48 -29.08 7.68
CA LEU A 197 -19.72 -28.57 6.33
C LEU A 197 -18.47 -28.64 5.45
N SER A 198 -17.31 -28.32 6.02
CA SER A 198 -16.04 -28.28 5.30
C SER A 198 -15.35 -29.65 5.19
N ILE A 199 -15.75 -30.65 5.99
CA ILE A 199 -15.09 -31.96 5.98
C ILE A 199 -15.45 -32.67 4.66
N PRO A 200 -14.47 -33.08 3.84
CA PRO A 200 -14.75 -33.79 2.61
C PRO A 200 -15.38 -35.16 2.89
N ILE A 201 -16.37 -35.54 2.08
CA ILE A 201 -17.04 -36.84 2.16
C ILE A 201 -16.91 -37.56 0.82
N ILE A 202 -16.31 -38.74 0.83
CA ILE A 202 -16.28 -39.68 -0.29
C ILE A 202 -17.34 -40.75 -0.03
N VAL A 203 -18.26 -40.93 -0.97
CA VAL A 203 -19.31 -41.95 -0.85
C VAL A 203 -18.91 -43.23 -1.58
N LEU A 204 -19.06 -44.37 -0.92
CA LEU A 204 -18.93 -45.70 -1.50
C LEU A 204 -20.32 -46.31 -1.73
N SER A 205 -20.61 -46.83 -2.92
CA SER A 205 -21.92 -47.45 -3.20
C SER A 205 -21.83 -48.67 -4.10
N GLY A 206 -22.67 -49.68 -3.88
CA GLY A 206 -22.82 -50.83 -4.77
C GLY A 206 -23.51 -50.52 -6.10
N THR A 207 -24.24 -49.41 -6.20
CA THR A 207 -24.96 -49.01 -7.43
C THR A 207 -24.45 -47.67 -7.95
N SER A 208 -24.40 -47.52 -9.28
CA SER A 208 -23.83 -46.35 -9.94
C SER A 208 -24.77 -45.79 -11.01
N THR A 209 -26.07 -45.70 -10.71
CA THR A 209 -27.00 -45.07 -11.65
C THR A 209 -26.75 -43.56 -11.69
N PRO A 210 -26.93 -42.89 -12.84
CA PRO A 210 -26.72 -41.45 -12.95
C PRO A 210 -27.52 -40.63 -11.93
N ASP A 211 -28.71 -41.11 -11.55
CA ASP A 211 -29.56 -40.44 -10.55
C ASP A 211 -28.97 -40.52 -9.14
N ILE A 212 -28.45 -41.68 -8.72
CA ILE A 212 -27.83 -41.84 -7.40
C ILE A 212 -26.55 -40.99 -7.30
N ILE A 213 -25.71 -41.02 -8.33
CA ILE A 213 -24.48 -40.21 -8.36
C ILE A 213 -24.82 -38.72 -8.26
N ARG A 214 -25.82 -38.28 -9.03
CA ARG A 214 -26.31 -36.91 -9.00
C ARG A 214 -26.82 -36.53 -7.62
N ASP A 215 -27.64 -37.38 -7.00
CA ASP A 215 -28.23 -37.09 -5.69
C ASP A 215 -27.17 -37.01 -4.60
N VAL A 216 -26.21 -37.93 -4.59
CA VAL A 216 -25.11 -37.93 -3.63
C VAL A 216 -24.27 -36.64 -3.74
N LEU A 217 -23.85 -36.27 -4.95
CA LEU A 217 -23.04 -35.06 -5.16
C LEU A 217 -23.83 -33.78 -4.85
N LYS A 218 -25.10 -33.68 -5.29
CA LYS A 218 -25.96 -32.51 -5.00
C LYS A 218 -26.23 -32.32 -3.51
N ASN A 219 -26.19 -33.39 -2.72
CA ASN A 219 -26.38 -33.34 -1.27
C ASN A 219 -25.07 -33.14 -0.51
N GLY A 220 -23.97 -32.83 -1.21
CA GLY A 220 -22.73 -32.34 -0.63
C GLY A 220 -21.64 -33.38 -0.43
N ALA A 221 -21.74 -34.56 -1.03
CA ALA A 221 -20.57 -35.43 -1.18
C ALA A 221 -19.56 -34.77 -2.12
N ASN A 222 -18.29 -34.89 -1.79
CA ASN A 222 -17.19 -34.35 -2.58
C ASN A 222 -16.86 -35.30 -3.73
N ASP A 223 -16.98 -36.60 -3.48
CA ASP A 223 -16.70 -37.63 -4.48
C ASP A 223 -17.56 -38.88 -4.28
N PHE A 224 -17.50 -39.75 -5.27
CA PHE A 224 -18.22 -41.01 -5.31
C PHE A 224 -17.32 -42.12 -5.87
N LEU A 225 -17.45 -43.33 -5.32
CA LEU A 225 -16.76 -44.52 -5.80
C LEU A 225 -17.70 -45.74 -5.80
N LYS A 226 -17.74 -46.46 -6.93
CA LYS A 226 -18.58 -47.63 -7.10
C LYS A 226 -17.91 -48.89 -6.56
N LYS A 227 -18.62 -49.70 -5.77
CA LYS A 227 -18.18 -51.03 -5.34
C LYS A 227 -18.52 -52.09 -6.42
N PRO A 228 -17.62 -53.07 -6.71
CA PRO A 228 -16.23 -53.13 -6.27
C PRO A 228 -15.38 -52.05 -6.96
N TYR A 229 -14.38 -51.52 -6.26
CA TYR A 229 -13.48 -50.47 -6.73
C TYR A 229 -12.03 -50.94 -6.73
N VAL A 230 -11.22 -50.32 -7.60
CA VAL A 230 -9.78 -50.50 -7.63
C VAL A 230 -9.14 -49.71 -6.50
N PHE A 231 -8.22 -50.32 -5.75
CA PHE A 231 -7.57 -49.66 -4.61
C PHE A 231 -6.77 -48.42 -5.01
N GLU A 232 -6.11 -48.45 -6.16
CA GLU A 232 -5.35 -47.31 -6.70
C GLU A 232 -6.25 -46.07 -6.89
N GLU A 233 -7.42 -46.23 -7.52
CA GLU A 233 -8.39 -45.14 -7.68
C GLU A 233 -8.86 -44.59 -6.32
N PHE A 234 -9.17 -45.49 -5.38
CA PHE A 234 -9.62 -45.12 -4.04
C PHE A 234 -8.57 -44.28 -3.30
N ILE A 235 -7.30 -44.72 -3.30
CA ILE A 235 -6.19 -44.03 -2.64
C ILE A 235 -5.98 -42.65 -3.25
N LEU A 236 -5.95 -42.55 -4.59
CA LEU A 236 -5.78 -41.27 -5.29
C LEU A 236 -6.86 -40.26 -4.92
N LYS A 237 -8.12 -40.70 -4.80
CA LYS A 237 -9.22 -39.84 -4.35
C LYS A 237 -9.07 -39.43 -2.88
N VAL A 238 -8.69 -40.35 -2.00
CA VAL A 238 -8.47 -40.05 -0.57
C VAL A 238 -7.38 -38.98 -0.42
N ASP A 239 -6.24 -39.17 -1.07
CA ASP A 239 -5.10 -38.26 -0.99
C ASP A 239 -5.46 -36.88 -1.55
N LEU A 240 -6.13 -36.84 -2.71
CA LEU A 240 -6.59 -35.60 -3.35
C LEU A 240 -7.47 -34.77 -2.41
N TRP A 241 -8.46 -35.39 -1.78
CA TRP A 241 -9.41 -34.66 -0.93
C TRP A 241 -8.82 -34.23 0.41
N ILE A 242 -7.90 -35.01 0.98
CA ILE A 242 -7.16 -34.61 2.18
C ILE A 242 -6.27 -33.40 1.88
N ASP A 243 -5.52 -33.45 0.77
CA ASP A 243 -4.63 -32.36 0.37
C ASP A 243 -5.41 -31.09 0.02
N TYR A 244 -6.55 -31.25 -0.68
CA TYR A 244 -7.47 -30.14 -0.96
C TYR A 244 -7.97 -29.49 0.34
N PHE A 245 -8.46 -30.30 1.29
CA PHE A 245 -9.01 -29.80 2.56
C PHE A 245 -7.95 -29.08 3.40
N LYS A 246 -6.71 -29.59 3.43
CA LYS A 246 -5.60 -28.90 4.11
C LYS A 246 -5.31 -27.54 3.48
N LYS A 247 -5.18 -27.49 2.15
CA LYS A 247 -4.93 -26.24 1.42
C LYS A 247 -6.05 -25.23 1.63
N GLU A 248 -7.30 -25.68 1.64
CA GLU A 248 -8.45 -24.81 1.89
C GLU A 248 -8.41 -24.22 3.32
N LYS A 249 -8.04 -25.03 4.32
CA LYS A 249 -7.86 -24.57 5.70
C LYS A 249 -6.71 -23.57 5.84
N GLU A 250 -5.55 -23.88 5.25
CA GLU A 250 -4.39 -22.98 5.24
C GLU A 250 -4.71 -21.64 4.55
N LEU A 251 -5.44 -21.69 3.43
CA LEU A 251 -5.89 -20.49 2.71
C LEU A 251 -6.85 -19.65 3.55
N ALA A 252 -7.80 -20.28 4.24
CA ALA A 252 -8.73 -19.58 5.13
C ALA A 252 -8.00 -18.89 6.29
N GLU A 253 -7.02 -19.57 6.91
CA GLU A 253 -6.19 -19.01 7.98
C GLU A 253 -5.34 -17.83 7.46
N ALA A 254 -4.70 -17.99 6.30
CA ALA A 254 -3.90 -16.93 5.68
C ALA A 254 -4.75 -15.69 5.33
N ASN A 255 -5.93 -15.89 4.76
CA ASN A 255 -6.86 -14.80 4.43
C ASN A 255 -7.33 -14.05 5.68
N PHE A 256 -7.59 -14.77 6.77
CA PHE A 256 -7.94 -14.14 8.05
C PHE A 256 -6.80 -13.25 8.58
N GLN A 257 -5.56 -13.76 8.56
CA GLN A 257 -4.39 -12.99 8.99
C GLN A 257 -4.12 -11.78 8.09
N LEU A 258 -4.28 -11.94 6.78
CA LEU A 258 -4.12 -10.86 5.83
C LEU A 258 -5.11 -9.74 6.11
N LYS A 259 -6.39 -10.08 6.29
CA LYS A 259 -7.44 -9.11 6.63
C LYS A 259 -7.13 -8.38 7.95
N TYR A 260 -6.78 -9.12 9.00
CA TYR A 260 -6.41 -8.54 10.29
C TYR A 260 -5.21 -7.58 10.18
N THR A 261 -4.22 -7.94 9.36
CA THR A 261 -3.04 -7.10 9.13
C THR A 261 -3.40 -5.85 8.36
N ASN A 262 -4.24 -5.96 7.33
CA ASN A 262 -4.70 -4.83 6.52
C ASN A 262 -5.48 -3.82 7.37
N ASP A 263 -6.44 -4.28 8.17
CA ASP A 263 -7.22 -3.41 9.07
C ASP A 263 -6.32 -2.65 10.06
N ASN A 264 -5.27 -3.31 10.57
CA ASN A 264 -4.29 -2.67 11.46
C ASN A 264 -3.41 -1.65 10.73
N LEU A 265 -2.97 -1.96 9.52
CA LEU A 265 -2.16 -1.05 8.70
C LEU A 265 -2.95 0.20 8.33
N GLU A 266 -4.22 0.07 7.94
CA GLU A 266 -5.10 1.19 7.65
C GLU A 266 -5.22 2.14 8.85
N ARG A 267 -5.41 1.59 10.05
CA ARG A 267 -5.42 2.40 11.29
C ARG A 267 -4.09 3.13 11.53
N LEU A 268 -2.96 2.44 11.40
CA LEU A 268 -1.64 3.03 11.61
C LEU A 268 -1.33 4.13 10.58
N VAL A 269 -1.70 3.91 9.32
CA VAL A 269 -1.56 4.91 8.25
C VAL A 269 -2.38 6.14 8.58
N TYR A 270 -3.64 5.97 8.99
CA TYR A 270 -4.50 7.09 9.39
C TYR A 270 -3.88 7.91 10.55
N GLU A 271 -3.39 7.23 11.59
CA GLU A 271 -2.76 7.88 12.75
C GLU A 271 -1.50 8.67 12.35
N GLU A 272 -0.64 8.11 11.49
CA GLU A 272 0.60 8.79 11.08
C GLU A 272 0.33 9.95 10.10
N VAL A 273 -0.69 9.84 9.24
CA VAL A 273 -1.14 10.96 8.38
C VAL A 273 -1.63 12.13 9.22
N GLU A 274 -2.48 11.88 10.21
CA GLU A 274 -3.00 12.92 11.11
C GLU A 274 -1.89 13.57 11.94
N LYS A 275 -0.91 12.78 12.38
CA LYS A 275 0.27 13.28 13.09
C LYS A 275 1.15 14.16 12.18
N ASN A 276 1.36 13.78 10.92
CA ASN A 276 2.10 14.59 9.95
C ASN A 276 1.36 15.90 9.65
N ARG A 277 0.04 15.88 9.47
CA ARG A 277 -0.77 17.10 9.30
C ARG A 277 -0.59 18.09 10.45
N LYS A 278 -0.67 17.62 11.70
CA LYS A 278 -0.40 18.45 12.88
C LYS A 278 1.03 19.00 12.90
N LYS A 279 2.00 18.19 12.50
CA LYS A 279 3.41 18.62 12.41
C LYS A 279 3.57 19.72 11.36
N ASP A 280 2.93 19.59 10.20
CA ASP A 280 2.96 20.60 9.14
C ASP A 280 2.31 21.92 9.59
N GLU A 281 1.19 21.87 10.33
CA GLU A 281 0.57 23.06 10.93
C GLU A 281 1.50 23.77 11.93
N ILE A 282 2.21 22.99 12.76
CA ILE A 282 3.19 23.51 13.71
C ILE A 282 4.38 24.12 12.96
N MET A 283 4.92 23.43 11.96
CA MET A 283 6.05 23.92 11.15
C MET A 283 5.67 25.20 10.39
N PHE A 284 4.45 25.26 9.83
CA PHE A 284 3.92 26.46 9.19
C PHE A 284 3.84 27.63 10.18
N THR A 285 3.34 27.38 11.39
CA THR A 285 3.28 28.40 12.45
C THR A 285 4.68 28.82 12.91
N GLN A 286 5.62 27.90 13.10
CA GLN A 286 7.00 28.22 13.47
C GLN A 286 7.71 29.06 12.39
N SER A 287 7.58 28.68 11.12
CA SER A 287 8.13 29.46 10.00
C SER A 287 7.57 30.89 9.99
N ARG A 288 6.26 31.04 10.18
CA ARG A 288 5.60 32.35 10.27
C ARG A 288 6.13 33.18 11.44
N HIS A 289 6.33 32.55 12.61
CA HIS A 289 6.86 33.22 13.80
C HIS A 289 8.33 33.63 13.63
N ALA A 290 9.16 32.79 13.00
CA ALA A 290 10.56 33.12 12.73
C ALA A 290 10.67 34.34 11.79
N GLN A 291 9.88 34.35 10.71
CA GLN A 291 9.79 35.48 9.79
C GLN A 291 9.27 36.74 10.49
N MET A 292 8.29 36.60 11.38
CA MET A 292 7.78 37.71 12.20
C MET A 292 8.88 38.25 13.12
N GLY A 293 9.69 37.40 13.74
CA GLY A 293 10.81 37.80 14.60
C GLY A 293 11.86 38.62 13.84
N GLU A 294 12.25 38.14 12.65
CA GLU A 294 13.17 38.87 11.76
C GLU A 294 12.59 40.23 11.35
N MET A 295 11.31 40.26 10.96
CA MET A 295 10.61 41.48 10.57
C MET A 295 10.46 42.49 11.73
N ILE A 296 10.19 42.04 12.96
CA ILE A 296 10.12 42.91 14.15
C ILE A 296 11.49 43.51 14.47
N ALA A 297 12.56 42.70 14.43
CA ALA A 297 13.92 43.20 14.65
C ALA A 297 14.29 44.29 13.62
N MET A 298 13.87 44.06 12.38
CA MET A 298 13.96 44.99 11.26
C MET A 298 13.20 46.30 11.52
N ILE A 299 11.94 46.23 11.94
CA ILE A 299 11.09 47.40 12.24
C ILE A 299 11.65 48.20 13.42
N ALA A 300 12.13 47.54 14.46
CA ALA A 300 12.76 48.20 15.59
C ALA A 300 13.96 49.03 15.15
N HIS A 301 14.74 48.54 14.18
CA HIS A 301 15.82 49.31 13.56
C HIS A 301 15.29 50.51 12.77
N GLN A 302 14.24 50.33 11.96
CA GLN A 302 13.61 51.42 11.21
C GLN A 302 12.95 52.48 12.09
N TRP A 303 12.47 52.14 13.28
CA TRP A 303 11.92 53.13 14.22
C TRP A 303 12.99 53.98 14.87
N ARG A 304 14.18 53.41 15.13
CA ARG A 304 15.30 54.18 15.69
C ARG A 304 15.73 55.33 14.77
N GLN A 305 15.63 55.17 13.45
CA GLN A 305 16.05 56.19 12.49
C GLN A 305 15.27 57.52 12.59
N PRO A 306 13.93 57.56 12.43
CA PRO A 306 13.16 58.79 12.60
C PRO A 306 13.17 59.26 14.06
N LEU A 307 13.20 58.36 15.05
CA LEU A 307 13.33 58.77 16.46
C LEU A 307 14.64 59.53 16.72
N ASN A 308 15.76 59.05 16.18
CA ASN A 308 17.05 59.74 16.28
C ASN A 308 17.04 61.08 15.52
N ALA A 309 16.40 61.12 14.35
CA ALA A 309 16.24 62.34 13.57
C ALA A 309 15.36 63.38 14.31
N MET A 310 14.28 62.93 14.96
CA MET A 310 13.42 63.77 15.80
C MET A 310 14.18 64.28 17.03
N ALA A 311 14.94 63.41 17.72
CA ALA A 311 15.78 63.80 18.85
C ALA A 311 16.81 64.86 18.42
N THR A 312 17.46 64.66 17.28
CA THR A 312 18.43 65.62 16.72
C THR A 312 17.76 66.95 16.37
N ALA A 313 16.58 66.90 15.73
CA ALA A 313 15.82 68.11 15.39
C ALA A 313 15.38 68.89 16.64
N ALA A 314 15.01 68.19 17.72
CA ALA A 314 14.67 68.79 19.01
C ALA A 314 15.91 69.44 19.68
N ILE A 315 17.07 68.76 19.67
CA ILE A 315 18.33 69.32 20.18
C ILE A 315 18.73 70.58 19.39
N VAL A 316 18.61 70.56 18.06
CA VAL A 316 18.91 71.72 17.21
C VAL A 316 17.97 72.90 17.53
N LEU A 317 16.69 72.61 17.76
CA LEU A 317 15.71 73.64 18.16
C LEU A 317 16.11 74.29 19.49
N GLU A 318 16.47 73.48 20.48
CA GLU A 318 16.89 73.95 21.81
C GLU A 318 18.18 74.78 21.73
N LEU A 319 19.20 74.31 21.02
CA LEU A 319 20.47 75.03 20.84
C LEU A 319 20.29 76.37 20.13
N LYS A 320 19.38 76.46 19.17
CA LYS A 320 19.08 77.72 18.47
C LYS A 320 18.30 78.69 19.36
N ALA A 321 17.36 78.19 20.16
CA ALA A 321 16.61 78.99 21.12
C ALA A 321 17.53 79.58 22.21
N GLN A 322 18.47 78.80 22.75
CA GLN A 322 19.43 79.26 23.77
C GLN A 322 20.41 80.33 23.27
N ASN A 323 20.70 80.35 21.96
CA ASN A 323 21.64 81.28 21.35
C ASN A 323 20.97 82.51 20.70
N ASP A 324 19.69 82.77 20.96
CA ASP A 324 18.87 83.83 20.34
C ASP A 324 18.91 83.81 18.79
N LYS A 325 19.09 82.63 18.20
CA LYS A 325 19.22 82.41 16.74
C LYS A 325 18.03 81.68 16.13
N LEU A 326 16.95 81.51 16.89
CA LEU A 326 15.74 80.85 16.40
C LEU A 326 14.74 81.90 15.91
N ASP A 327 14.52 81.95 14.59
CA ASP A 327 13.42 82.72 14.01
C ASP A 327 12.16 81.86 13.83
N ALA A 328 11.03 82.52 13.57
CA ALA A 328 9.74 81.87 13.41
C ALA A 328 9.69 80.92 12.20
N GLU A 329 10.48 81.17 11.16
CA GLU A 329 10.50 80.38 9.93
C GLU A 329 11.31 79.09 10.10
N GLU A 330 12.43 79.15 10.83
CA GLU A 330 13.21 78.00 11.24
C GLU A 330 12.47 77.11 12.24
N ALA A 331 11.78 77.70 13.22
CA ALA A 331 10.94 76.95 14.16
C ALA A 331 9.82 76.19 13.42
N LYS A 332 9.16 76.85 12.45
CA LYS A 332 8.15 76.22 11.60
C LYS A 332 8.73 75.07 10.78
N LYS A 333 9.90 75.27 10.16
CA LYS A 333 10.58 74.24 9.35
C LYS A 333 10.98 73.01 10.17
N ILE A 334 11.45 73.20 11.41
CA ILE A 334 11.77 72.09 12.32
C ILE A 334 10.49 71.36 12.75
N SER A 335 9.42 72.11 13.08
CA SER A 335 8.12 71.54 13.45
C SER A 335 7.51 70.70 12.31
N GLU A 336 7.55 71.20 11.06
CA GLU A 336 7.12 70.46 9.87
C GLU A 336 7.93 69.16 9.67
N LYS A 337 9.24 69.18 9.92
CA LYS A 337 10.06 67.96 9.89
C LYS A 337 9.63 66.95 10.95
N LEU A 338 9.40 67.39 12.19
CA LEU A 338 8.92 66.51 13.27
C LEU A 338 7.55 65.89 12.95
N GLN A 339 6.61 66.69 12.43
CA GLN A 339 5.29 66.22 12.01
C GLN A 339 5.38 65.16 10.89
N ASN A 340 6.27 65.37 9.92
CA ASN A 340 6.51 64.38 8.87
C ASN A 340 7.03 63.05 9.43
N TYR A 341 7.97 63.07 10.40
CA TYR A 341 8.46 61.86 11.04
C TYR A 341 7.38 61.14 11.88
N ILE A 342 6.51 61.88 12.56
CA ILE A 342 5.37 61.32 13.33
C ILE A 342 4.36 60.64 12.39
N ASN A 343 4.01 61.29 11.27
CA ASN A 343 3.10 60.72 10.29
C ASN A 343 3.70 59.47 9.63
N TYR A 344 5.00 59.48 9.34
CA TYR A 344 5.72 58.32 8.82
C TYR A 344 5.70 57.12 9.78
N LEU A 345 5.97 57.35 11.07
CA LEU A 345 5.90 56.31 12.10
C LEU A 345 4.48 55.73 12.24
N SER A 346 3.46 56.60 12.25
CA SER A 346 2.06 56.18 12.35
C SER A 346 1.62 55.34 11.15
N HIS A 347 1.95 55.76 9.92
CA HIS A 347 1.64 54.98 8.72
C HIS A 347 2.35 53.62 8.71
N THR A 348 3.60 53.55 9.19
CA THR A 348 4.35 52.30 9.30
C THR A 348 3.70 51.33 10.29
N ILE A 349 3.12 51.83 11.39
CA ILE A 349 2.37 51.03 12.37
C ILE A 349 1.08 50.46 11.75
N ASP A 350 0.35 51.27 10.98
CA ASP A 350 -0.90 50.81 10.34
C ASP A 350 -0.63 49.79 9.23
N ASP A 351 0.41 50.01 8.41
CA ASP A 351 0.85 49.05 7.39
C ASP A 351 1.21 47.71 8.03
N PHE A 352 1.92 47.73 9.15
CA PHE A 352 2.22 46.55 9.95
C PHE A 352 0.93 45.89 10.48
N ARG A 353 0.07 46.63 11.18
CA ARG A 353 -1.14 46.07 11.80
C ARG A 353 -2.08 45.43 10.77
N ASN A 354 -2.20 46.03 9.58
CA ASN A 354 -3.05 45.52 8.51
C ASN A 354 -2.45 44.27 7.85
N PHE A 355 -1.12 44.16 7.80
CA PHE A 355 -0.41 42.99 7.28
C PHE A 355 -0.59 41.73 8.16
N PHE A 356 -0.73 41.89 9.47
CA PHE A 356 -0.83 40.78 10.42
C PHE A 356 -2.27 40.38 10.81
N LYS A 357 -3.30 40.95 10.16
CA LYS A 357 -4.69 40.52 10.40
C LYS A 357 -4.89 39.11 9.82
N PRO A 358 -5.14 38.09 10.66
CA PRO A 358 -5.23 36.72 10.18
C PRO A 358 -6.48 36.53 9.31
N GLN A 359 -6.28 36.01 8.10
CA GLN A 359 -7.34 35.30 7.38
C GLN A 359 -6.95 33.83 7.24
N LYS A 360 -7.80 32.97 7.79
CA LYS A 360 -7.40 31.61 8.18
C LYS A 360 -7.56 30.56 7.08
N GLU A 361 -8.16 30.90 5.94
CA GLU A 361 -8.52 29.90 4.93
C GLU A 361 -8.20 30.39 3.52
N LYS A 362 -7.46 29.58 2.77
CA LYS A 362 -7.41 29.74 1.33
C LYS A 362 -8.76 29.36 0.75
N ARG A 363 -9.26 30.16 -0.19
CA ARG A 363 -10.53 29.90 -0.88
C ARG A 363 -10.28 29.83 -2.37
N VAL A 364 -11.13 29.07 -3.06
CA VAL A 364 -11.15 29.06 -4.52
C VAL A 364 -11.55 30.45 -4.99
N THR A 365 -10.66 31.10 -5.74
CA THR A 365 -10.85 32.45 -6.28
C THR A 365 -10.28 32.52 -7.69
N ASP A 366 -10.55 33.62 -8.38
CA ASP A 366 -9.99 33.96 -9.68
C ASP A 366 -9.49 35.43 -9.63
N PHE A 367 -8.68 35.83 -10.61
CA PHE A 367 -8.19 37.20 -10.68
C PHE A 367 -9.28 38.22 -11.02
N GLU A 368 -10.35 37.82 -11.70
CA GLU A 368 -11.46 38.71 -12.04
C GLU A 368 -12.14 39.26 -10.79
N LYS A 369 -12.47 38.40 -9.81
CA LYS A 369 -13.01 38.81 -8.51
C LYS A 369 -12.07 39.73 -7.75
N ILE A 370 -10.77 39.42 -7.74
CA ILE A 370 -9.76 40.26 -7.07
C ILE A 370 -9.70 41.64 -7.71
N LEU A 371 -9.67 41.72 -9.04
CA LEU A 371 -9.63 42.98 -9.77
C LEU A 371 -10.91 43.81 -9.59
N HIS A 372 -12.08 43.17 -9.45
CA HIS A 372 -13.32 43.88 -9.15
C HIS A 372 -13.20 44.65 -7.82
N THR A 373 -12.74 43.99 -6.76
CA THR A 373 -12.52 44.63 -5.45
C THR A 373 -11.45 45.71 -5.51
N VAL A 374 -10.30 45.43 -6.14
CA VAL A 374 -9.19 46.39 -6.28
C VAL A 374 -9.67 47.66 -6.99
N THR A 375 -10.39 47.51 -8.10
CA THR A 375 -10.86 48.65 -8.91
C THR A 375 -11.73 49.59 -8.08
N ALA A 376 -12.68 49.03 -7.33
CA ALA A 376 -13.57 49.81 -6.47
C ALA A 376 -12.79 50.64 -5.43
N LEU A 377 -11.63 50.17 -4.98
CA LEU A 377 -10.80 50.85 -3.98
C LEU A 377 -9.88 51.92 -4.59
N VAL A 378 -9.41 51.75 -5.82
CA VAL A 378 -8.44 52.68 -6.44
C VAL A 378 -9.06 53.71 -7.37
N GLN A 379 -10.30 53.49 -7.82
CA GLN A 379 -10.93 54.30 -8.87
C GLN A 379 -10.92 55.81 -8.56
N HIS A 380 -11.35 56.22 -7.36
CA HIS A 380 -11.36 57.63 -6.99
C HIS A 380 -9.95 58.26 -6.97
N SER A 381 -8.94 57.50 -6.54
CA SER A 381 -7.54 57.95 -6.49
C SER A 381 -6.96 58.12 -7.90
N LEU A 382 -7.33 57.25 -8.84
CA LEU A 382 -6.92 57.33 -10.24
C LEU A 382 -7.56 58.54 -10.95
N GLU A 383 -8.86 58.77 -10.72
CA GLU A 383 -9.61 59.90 -11.27
C GLU A 383 -9.02 61.25 -10.79
N GLN A 384 -8.72 61.39 -9.50
CA GLN A 384 -8.11 62.62 -8.95
C GLN A 384 -6.75 62.94 -9.59
N LYS A 385 -6.00 61.93 -10.02
CA LYS A 385 -4.67 62.06 -10.63
C LYS A 385 -4.72 62.03 -12.17
N ASN A 386 -5.91 62.01 -12.78
CA ASN A 386 -6.13 61.89 -14.22
C ASN A 386 -5.44 60.67 -14.88
N ILE A 387 -5.35 59.54 -14.17
CA ILE A 387 -4.71 58.32 -14.68
C ILE A 387 -5.74 57.46 -15.40
N HIS A 388 -5.49 57.14 -16.68
CA HIS A 388 -6.33 56.25 -17.47
C HIS A 388 -6.16 54.80 -17.01
N PHE A 389 -7.26 54.08 -16.81
CA PHE A 389 -7.27 52.73 -16.26
C PHE A 389 -7.99 51.76 -17.19
N GLU A 390 -7.26 50.81 -17.75
CA GLU A 390 -7.79 49.84 -18.71
C GLU A 390 -7.73 48.41 -18.17
N LYS A 391 -8.68 47.58 -18.61
CA LYS A 391 -8.77 46.17 -18.24
C LYS A 391 -8.95 45.29 -19.46
N GLU A 392 -8.14 44.25 -19.56
CA GLU A 392 -8.23 43.20 -20.57
C GLU A 392 -8.37 41.84 -19.87
N ILE A 393 -9.54 41.22 -19.95
CA ILE A 393 -9.83 39.96 -19.24
C ILE A 393 -9.97 38.84 -20.27
N THR A 394 -9.07 37.84 -20.22
CA THR A 394 -9.12 36.68 -21.11
C THR A 394 -9.13 35.37 -20.30
N ALA A 395 -10.24 34.65 -20.36
CA ALA A 395 -10.42 33.28 -19.84
C ALA A 395 -9.84 33.01 -18.42
N PRO A 396 -10.35 33.67 -17.37
CA PRO A 396 -9.81 33.54 -16.01
C PRO A 396 -9.93 32.09 -15.49
N GLN A 397 -8.85 31.57 -14.91
CA GLN A 397 -8.83 30.26 -14.25
C GLN A 397 -8.90 30.39 -12.72
N GLN A 398 -9.49 29.37 -12.09
CA GLN A 398 -9.60 29.29 -10.64
C GLN A 398 -8.30 28.77 -10.00
N PHE A 399 -7.96 29.33 -8.85
CA PHE A 399 -6.82 28.93 -8.03
C PHE A 399 -7.16 29.06 -6.54
N LEU A 400 -6.37 28.39 -5.69
CA LEU A 400 -6.55 28.39 -4.23
C LEU A 400 -5.65 29.45 -3.59
N ALA A 401 -6.22 30.53 -3.06
CA ALA A 401 -5.43 31.62 -2.48
C ALA A 401 -6.11 32.35 -1.30
N PHE A 402 -5.34 33.17 -0.60
CA PHE A 402 -5.82 34.13 0.38
C PHE A 402 -6.28 35.41 -0.35
N GLY A 403 -7.57 35.47 -0.71
CA GLY A 403 -8.11 36.53 -1.57
C GLY A 403 -7.77 37.96 -1.13
N ASN A 404 -7.84 38.26 0.17
CA ASN A 404 -7.54 39.60 0.67
C ASN A 404 -6.04 39.93 0.64
N GLU A 405 -5.15 38.94 0.81
CA GLU A 405 -3.71 39.17 0.67
C GLU A 405 -3.37 39.53 -0.78
N LEU A 406 -3.99 38.85 -1.75
CA LEU A 406 -3.83 39.20 -3.16
C LEU A 406 -4.36 40.59 -3.49
N VAL A 407 -5.52 40.99 -2.94
CA VAL A 407 -6.03 42.37 -3.09
C VAL A 407 -4.98 43.37 -2.57
N GLN A 408 -4.38 43.12 -1.40
CA GLN A 408 -3.38 44.02 -0.82
C GLN A 408 -2.09 44.08 -1.66
N ILE A 409 -1.67 42.96 -2.24
CA ILE A 409 -0.51 42.92 -3.14
C ILE A 409 -0.76 43.73 -4.41
N VAL A 410 -1.92 43.54 -5.05
CA VAL A 410 -2.28 44.28 -6.25
C VAL A 410 -2.40 45.78 -5.94
N LEU A 411 -3.01 46.17 -4.82
CA LEU A 411 -3.08 47.57 -4.38
C LEU A 411 -1.69 48.18 -4.18
N ASN A 412 -0.76 47.44 -3.60
CA ASN A 412 0.62 47.88 -3.40
C ASN A 412 1.35 48.13 -4.73
N ILE A 413 1.19 47.23 -5.71
CA ILE A 413 1.78 47.40 -7.05
C ILE A 413 1.15 48.61 -7.76
N ILE A 414 -0.18 48.76 -7.74
CA ILE A 414 -0.88 49.91 -8.35
C ILE A 414 -0.45 51.23 -7.71
N LYS A 415 -0.30 51.28 -6.38
CA LYS A 415 0.19 52.48 -5.69
C LYS A 415 1.61 52.84 -6.14
N ASN A 416 2.48 51.86 -6.33
CA ASN A 416 3.83 52.09 -6.86
C ASN A 416 3.80 52.65 -8.28
N ALA A 417 2.92 52.13 -9.14
CA ALA A 417 2.70 52.67 -10.49
C ALA A 417 2.19 54.11 -10.45
N GLN A 418 1.18 54.41 -9.63
CA GLN A 418 0.64 55.77 -9.46
C GLN A 418 1.72 56.78 -9.04
N ASP A 419 2.56 56.40 -8.06
CA ASP A 419 3.62 57.28 -7.57
C ASP A 419 4.67 57.52 -8.65
N ALA A 420 5.02 56.49 -9.45
CA ALA A 420 5.97 56.62 -10.55
C ALA A 420 5.42 57.52 -11.68
N LEU A 421 4.14 57.37 -12.04
CA LEU A 421 3.47 58.19 -13.06
C LEU A 421 3.48 59.68 -12.69
N VAL A 422 3.18 59.99 -11.42
CA VAL A 422 3.18 61.37 -10.92
C VAL A 422 4.61 61.91 -10.82
N GLN A 423 5.55 61.13 -10.29
CA GLN A 423 6.95 61.56 -10.14
C GLN A 423 7.63 61.86 -11.48
N ASN A 424 7.30 61.07 -12.51
CA ASN A 424 7.90 61.20 -13.84
C ASN A 424 7.13 62.16 -14.77
N ASN A 425 6.07 62.83 -14.27
CA ASN A 425 5.26 63.80 -15.02
C ASN A 425 4.80 63.30 -16.40
N ILE A 426 4.24 62.09 -16.45
CA ILE A 426 3.76 61.49 -17.70
C ILE A 426 2.53 62.27 -18.22
N GLU A 427 2.57 62.70 -19.50
CA GLU A 427 1.48 63.50 -20.11
C GLU A 427 0.16 62.73 -20.24
N ASN A 428 0.22 61.42 -20.52
CA ASN A 428 -0.94 60.53 -20.63
C ASN A 428 -0.75 59.32 -19.70
N PRO A 429 -0.91 59.49 -18.37
CA PRO A 429 -0.59 58.43 -17.42
C PRO A 429 -1.61 57.31 -17.53
N LYS A 430 -1.13 56.07 -17.70
CA LYS A 430 -1.96 54.90 -17.99
C LYS A 430 -1.51 53.69 -17.17
N ILE A 431 -2.49 52.96 -16.63
CA ILE A 431 -2.30 51.66 -15.99
C ILE A 431 -3.24 50.65 -16.67
N THR A 432 -2.69 49.55 -17.16
CA THR A 432 -3.44 48.46 -17.81
C THR A 432 -3.34 47.20 -16.97
N LEU A 433 -4.48 46.57 -16.70
CA LEU A 433 -4.56 45.27 -16.05
C LEU A 433 -4.98 44.20 -17.06
N LYS A 434 -4.12 43.20 -17.26
CA LYS A 434 -4.39 42.11 -18.19
C LYS A 434 -4.41 40.76 -17.46
N ILE A 435 -5.47 40.00 -17.68
CA ILE A 435 -5.59 38.62 -17.20
C ILE A 435 -5.36 37.67 -18.37
N ASP A 436 -4.38 36.78 -18.23
CA ASP A 436 -4.17 35.64 -19.12
C ASP A 436 -4.20 34.35 -18.29
N LYS A 437 -5.33 33.64 -18.32
CA LYS A 437 -5.58 32.40 -17.56
C LYS A 437 -5.36 32.56 -16.04
N ASN A 438 -4.22 32.09 -15.56
CA ASN A 438 -3.78 32.05 -14.17
C ASN A 438 -2.66 33.08 -13.90
N SER A 439 -2.52 34.08 -14.78
CA SER A 439 -1.56 35.17 -14.64
C SER A 439 -2.26 36.53 -14.68
N LEU A 440 -1.82 37.43 -13.81
CA LEU A 440 -2.24 38.83 -13.75
C LEU A 440 -1.05 39.72 -14.08
N HIS A 441 -1.21 40.52 -15.13
CA HIS A 441 -0.24 41.50 -15.61
C HIS A 441 -0.70 42.90 -15.21
N ILE A 442 0.14 43.63 -14.49
CA ILE A 442 -0.08 45.01 -14.08
C ILE A 442 0.96 45.87 -14.81
N ILE A 443 0.51 46.64 -15.79
CA ILE A 443 1.38 47.39 -16.71
C ILE A 443 1.18 48.89 -16.50
N ASP A 444 2.27 49.62 -16.35
CA ASP A 444 2.30 51.09 -16.35
C ASP A 444 3.07 51.65 -17.56
N ASN A 445 2.93 52.95 -17.82
CA ASN A 445 3.74 53.70 -18.77
C ASN A 445 4.63 54.76 -18.08
N ALA A 446 5.16 54.43 -16.90
CA ALA A 446 5.93 55.36 -16.07
C ALA A 446 7.45 55.38 -16.38
N GLY A 447 7.89 54.96 -17.57
CA GLY A 447 9.31 55.00 -17.95
C GLY A 447 10.17 53.84 -17.45
N GLY A 448 9.56 52.83 -16.81
CA GLY A 448 10.17 51.54 -16.50
C GLY A 448 11.14 51.57 -15.31
N ILE A 449 11.73 50.42 -15.01
CA ILE A 449 12.65 50.22 -13.89
C ILE A 449 14.09 50.14 -14.43
N PRO A 450 15.02 51.02 -14.02
CA PRO A 450 16.40 50.95 -14.48
C PRO A 450 17.03 49.55 -14.28
N SER A 451 17.72 49.03 -15.30
CA SER A 451 18.23 47.64 -15.30
C SER A 451 19.17 47.31 -14.14
N HIS A 452 19.86 48.30 -13.57
CA HIS A 452 20.77 48.13 -12.43
C HIS A 452 20.05 47.97 -11.07
N ILE A 453 18.73 48.21 -11.01
CA ILE A 453 17.92 48.05 -9.80
C ILE A 453 16.83 47.00 -9.90
N GLN A 454 16.57 46.46 -11.09
CA GLN A 454 15.49 45.50 -11.35
C GLN A 454 15.56 44.26 -10.44
N ASP A 455 16.76 43.72 -10.20
CA ASP A 455 16.95 42.58 -9.27
C ASP A 455 16.86 42.98 -7.79
N LYS A 456 17.01 44.27 -7.49
CA LYS A 456 17.02 44.80 -6.13
C LYS A 456 15.65 45.24 -5.64
N ILE A 457 14.67 45.47 -6.52
CA ILE A 457 13.34 45.97 -6.11
C ILE A 457 12.56 45.03 -5.18
N PHE A 458 12.91 43.75 -5.20
CA PHE A 458 12.36 42.74 -4.30
C PHE A 458 13.23 42.48 -3.08
N GLN A 459 14.33 43.22 -2.89
CA GLN A 459 15.12 43.13 -1.66
C GLN A 459 14.48 43.97 -0.56
N PRO A 460 14.56 43.53 0.71
CA PRO A 460 14.05 44.31 1.82
C PRO A 460 14.73 45.69 1.87
N TYR A 461 13.94 46.74 2.10
CA TYR A 461 14.37 48.15 2.23
C TYR A 461 14.91 48.81 0.97
N PHE A 462 14.85 48.12 -0.16
CA PHE A 462 15.17 48.75 -1.42
C PHE A 462 14.02 49.70 -1.81
N SER A 463 14.29 51.00 -1.84
CA SER A 463 13.34 52.00 -2.33
C SER A 463 14.06 53.07 -3.14
N THR A 464 13.45 53.47 -4.25
CA THR A 464 13.90 54.57 -5.10
C THR A 464 13.29 55.91 -4.69
N LYS A 465 12.38 55.93 -3.70
CA LYS A 465 11.70 57.12 -3.19
C LYS A 465 12.54 57.71 -2.04
N THR A 466 13.13 58.89 -2.21
CA THR A 466 13.92 59.56 -1.16
C THR A 466 13.07 59.84 0.08
N GLU A 467 13.46 59.24 1.22
CA GLU A 467 13.09 59.40 2.66
C GLU A 467 11.65 59.72 3.10
N LYS A 468 10.75 60.22 2.25
CA LYS A 468 9.45 60.73 2.69
C LYS A 468 8.27 59.78 2.57
N ASN A 469 8.30 58.72 1.75
CA ASN A 469 7.07 57.91 1.52
C ASN A 469 7.26 56.41 1.20
N GLY A 470 8.49 55.88 1.09
CA GLY A 470 8.72 54.48 0.71
C GLY A 470 9.38 53.67 1.83
N THR A 471 8.68 52.68 2.40
CA THR A 471 9.25 51.77 3.40
C THR A 471 10.21 50.73 2.79
N GLY A 472 10.17 50.54 1.46
CA GLY A 472 10.95 49.52 0.74
C GLY A 472 10.57 48.07 1.08
N LEU A 473 9.49 47.88 1.83
CA LEU A 473 9.02 46.57 2.28
C LEU A 473 7.92 46.01 1.39
N GLY A 474 7.10 46.85 0.77
CA GLY A 474 5.90 46.42 0.05
C GLY A 474 6.16 45.33 -0.98
N LEU A 475 7.05 45.56 -1.95
CA LEU A 475 7.31 44.60 -3.04
C LEU A 475 7.99 43.32 -2.54
N TYR A 476 8.89 43.42 -1.56
CA TYR A 476 9.49 42.26 -0.89
C TYR A 476 8.42 41.39 -0.23
N MET A 477 7.51 42.00 0.55
CA MET A 477 6.42 41.28 1.22
C MET A 477 5.45 40.68 0.19
N SER A 478 5.14 41.40 -0.89
CA SER A 478 4.30 40.90 -1.98
C SER A 478 4.89 39.64 -2.63
N ARG A 479 6.21 39.63 -2.88
CA ARG A 479 6.89 38.45 -3.45
C ARG A 479 6.90 37.27 -2.49
N MET A 480 7.22 37.53 -1.21
CA MET A 480 7.24 36.50 -0.18
C MET A 480 5.88 35.82 0.00
N ILE A 481 4.79 36.59 0.04
CA ILE A 481 3.43 36.01 0.17
C ILE A 481 3.08 35.14 -1.04
N ILE A 482 3.32 35.65 -2.26
CA ILE A 482 2.98 34.91 -3.48
C ILE A 482 3.80 33.61 -3.57
N GLU A 483 5.11 33.69 -3.38
CA GLU A 483 6.01 32.53 -3.56
C GLU A 483 5.94 31.53 -2.41
N LYS A 484 5.86 31.98 -1.15
CA LYS A 484 5.92 31.09 0.02
C LYS A 484 4.56 30.69 0.57
N HIS A 485 3.54 31.55 0.47
CA HIS A 485 2.23 31.28 1.08
C HIS A 485 1.20 30.80 0.07
N SER A 486 1.20 31.37 -1.13
CA SER A 486 0.23 31.06 -2.17
C SER A 486 0.74 30.08 -3.24
N GLY A 487 2.05 29.78 -3.25
CA GLY A 487 2.68 28.86 -4.20
C GLY A 487 2.72 29.38 -5.63
N GLY A 488 2.56 30.68 -5.81
CA GLY A 488 2.64 31.38 -7.09
C GLY A 488 4.01 32.00 -7.35
N LYS A 489 4.11 32.88 -8.33
CA LYS A 489 5.34 33.61 -8.67
C LYS A 489 5.05 35.07 -8.95
N LEU A 490 5.87 35.98 -8.42
CA LEU A 490 5.83 37.41 -8.73
C LEU A 490 7.10 37.79 -9.48
N SER A 491 6.95 38.35 -10.68
CA SER A 491 8.07 38.79 -11.51
C SER A 491 7.83 40.18 -12.09
N VAL A 492 8.90 40.79 -12.63
CA VAL A 492 8.87 42.14 -13.19
C VAL A 492 9.70 42.21 -14.47
N GLN A 493 9.17 42.89 -15.48
CA GLN A 493 9.88 43.20 -16.72
C GLN A 493 9.56 44.63 -17.18
N ASN A 494 10.44 45.23 -17.97
CA ASN A 494 10.15 46.53 -18.58
C ASN A 494 9.44 46.34 -19.92
N THR A 495 8.42 47.16 -20.16
CA THR A 495 7.80 47.33 -21.47
C THR A 495 8.50 48.45 -22.25
N LYS A 496 8.00 48.76 -23.45
CA LYS A 496 8.53 49.88 -24.25
C LYS A 496 8.34 51.25 -23.58
N GLU A 497 7.31 51.37 -22.74
CA GLU A 497 6.85 52.65 -22.18
C GLU A 497 6.86 52.68 -20.64
N GLY A 498 6.95 51.54 -19.95
CA GLY A 498 6.93 51.47 -18.49
C GLY A 498 7.33 50.11 -17.91
N ALA A 499 6.78 49.75 -16.76
CA ALA A 499 7.04 48.47 -16.10
C ALA A 499 5.82 47.53 -16.14
N GLU A 500 6.08 46.22 -16.11
CA GLU A 500 5.08 45.16 -16.07
C GLU A 500 5.39 44.20 -14.92
N PHE A 501 4.46 44.12 -13.97
CA PHE A 501 4.49 43.13 -12.90
C PHE A 501 3.57 41.96 -13.23
N ILE A 502 4.07 40.73 -13.08
CA ILE A 502 3.36 39.50 -13.44
C ILE A 502 3.20 38.64 -12.20
N ILE A 503 1.95 38.34 -11.84
CA ILE A 503 1.57 37.42 -10.76
C ILE A 503 1.04 36.13 -11.39
N GLU A 504 1.73 35.02 -11.21
CA GLU A 504 1.31 33.69 -11.69
C GLU A 504 0.85 32.82 -10.52
N MET A 505 -0.28 32.12 -10.67
CA MET A 505 -0.86 31.25 -9.62
C MET A 505 -1.02 29.81 -10.12
N PRO A 506 -0.82 28.78 -9.27
CA PRO A 506 -1.04 27.40 -9.67
C PRO A 506 -2.52 27.14 -9.95
N VAL A 507 -2.82 26.48 -11.07
CA VAL A 507 -4.19 26.16 -11.48
C VAL A 507 -4.80 25.17 -10.48
N TYR A 508 -6.03 25.44 -10.05
CA TYR A 508 -6.79 24.48 -9.27
C TYR A 508 -7.33 23.38 -10.20
N GLU A 509 -6.60 22.26 -10.30
CA GLU A 509 -7.16 21.01 -10.78
C GLU A 509 -7.99 20.43 -9.64
N GLY A 510 -9.32 20.54 -9.70
CA GLY A 510 -10.20 20.01 -8.66
C GLY A 510 -9.91 18.55 -8.34
N GLU A 511 -10.24 18.09 -7.13
CA GLU A 511 -10.14 16.69 -6.73
C GLU A 511 -10.70 15.80 -7.84
N LYS A 512 -9.80 15.13 -8.58
CA LYS A 512 -10.19 13.96 -9.38
C LYS A 512 -10.63 12.94 -8.35
N TYR A 513 -11.93 12.84 -8.14
CA TYR A 513 -12.51 11.62 -7.58
C TYR A 513 -12.05 10.49 -8.48
N ASP A 514 -11.09 9.73 -7.99
CA ASP A 514 -10.65 8.47 -8.55
C ASP A 514 -11.83 7.50 -8.35
N THR A 515 -12.76 7.49 -9.31
CA THR A 515 -13.76 6.44 -9.40
C THR A 515 -13.13 5.28 -10.14
N HIS A 516 -12.38 4.46 -9.42
CA HIS A 516 -12.05 3.08 -9.82
C HIS A 516 -12.50 2.11 -8.73
#